data_AF-Q21JN8-F1
#
_entry.id   AF-Q21JN8-F1
#
_cell.length_a   1.000
_cell.length_b   1.000
_cell.length_c   1.000
_cell.angle_alpha   90.00
_cell.angle_beta   90.00
_cell.angle_gamma   90.00
#
_symmetry.space_group_name_H-M   'P 1'
#
loop_
_entity.id
_entity.type
_entity.pdbx_description
1 polymer ?
#
loop_
_entity_poly.entity_id
_entity_poly.type
_entity_poly.pdbx_seq_one_letter_code
_entity_poly.pdbx_strand_id
1 'polypeptide(L)'
;MVQTMSWLPVYISKEDLKNVSSWLCDEPNIALIKSVGSGKWQAFNDFSIESSGRYCLYHTECGPLPLISDSMLEEDGTIEDPFSGWQELKSGAEKDIPWFGPGHTAIFWFNVRQIEGDMIGMSSFEWIGNHYSSIDGPAPDAAKKWWARLGRWIKKQSKRIQRRGEVFGDNNEIYAMESALQSINGGCKRAFNP
;
A
#
# COMPACT_ATOMS: atom_id res chain seq x y z
N MET A 1 16.60 16.47 -9.38
CA MET A 1 16.77 15.29 -8.51
C MET A 1 15.54 14.41 -8.69
N VAL A 2 15.71 13.16 -9.12
CA VAL A 2 14.58 12.22 -9.20
C VAL A 2 14.15 11.90 -7.77
N GLN A 3 12.98 12.37 -7.36
CA GLN A 3 12.45 12.09 -6.03
C GLN A 3 12.08 10.60 -5.99
N THR A 4 12.67 9.79 -5.12
CA THR A 4 12.35 8.36 -5.03
C THR A 4 10.91 8.16 -4.54
N MET A 5 10.22 7.11 -5.02
CA MET A 5 8.91 6.72 -4.48
C MET A 5 8.98 6.53 -2.97
N SER A 6 7.93 6.95 -2.26
CA SER A 6 7.88 6.78 -0.80
C SER A 6 7.57 5.33 -0.47
N TRP A 7 8.50 4.69 0.23
CA TRP A 7 8.46 3.25 0.51
C TRP A 7 8.71 3.00 1.99
N LEU A 8 7.86 2.16 2.59
CA LEU A 8 7.93 1.80 4.01
C LEU A 8 7.98 0.27 4.15
N PRO A 9 9.18 -0.33 4.17
CA PRO A 9 9.33 -1.77 4.28
C PRO A 9 9.06 -2.26 5.70
N VAL A 10 8.34 -3.36 5.81
CA VAL A 10 7.92 -3.91 7.09
C VAL A 10 7.77 -5.43 7.06
N TYR A 11 8.27 -6.12 8.09
CA TYR A 11 7.94 -7.52 8.36
C TYR A 11 6.68 -7.57 9.24
N ILE A 12 5.70 -8.34 8.79
CA ILE A 12 4.36 -8.45 9.38
C ILE A 12 4.02 -9.94 9.50
N SER A 13 3.72 -10.42 10.69
CA SER A 13 3.18 -11.77 10.90
C SER A 13 1.67 -11.80 10.61
N LYS A 14 1.04 -12.97 10.64
CA LYS A 14 -0.42 -13.08 10.52
C LYS A 14 -1.15 -12.30 11.64
N GLU A 15 -0.58 -12.26 12.84
CA GLU A 15 -1.19 -11.54 13.97
C GLU A 15 -0.99 -10.03 13.86
N ASP A 16 0.21 -9.61 13.44
CA ASP A 16 0.46 -8.19 13.15
C ASP A 16 -0.47 -7.68 12.04
N LEU A 17 -0.75 -8.49 11.02
CA LEU A 17 -1.64 -8.13 9.91
C LEU A 17 -3.05 -7.80 10.38
N LYS A 18 -3.57 -8.50 11.41
CA LYS A 18 -4.88 -8.17 11.99
C LYS A 18 -4.87 -6.77 12.59
N ASN A 19 -3.80 -6.41 13.30
CA ASN A 19 -3.65 -5.08 13.91
C ASN A 19 -3.51 -3.99 12.84
N VAL A 20 -2.74 -4.25 11.79
CA VAL A 20 -2.61 -3.33 10.64
C VAL A 20 -3.95 -3.17 9.92
N SER A 21 -4.64 -4.28 9.63
CA SER A 21 -5.94 -4.27 8.95
C SER A 21 -6.98 -3.51 9.76
N SER A 22 -7.06 -3.75 11.08
CA SER A 22 -7.98 -3.03 11.97
C SER A 22 -7.68 -1.54 11.95
N TRP A 23 -6.42 -1.16 12.13
CA TRP A 23 -6.03 0.25 12.10
C TRP A 23 -6.35 0.93 10.76
N LEU A 24 -6.11 0.26 9.64
CA LEU A 24 -6.45 0.79 8.32
C LEU A 24 -7.96 0.94 8.13
N CYS A 25 -8.77 0.00 8.61
CA CYS A 25 -10.23 0.06 8.56
C CYS A 25 -10.80 1.16 9.46
N ASP A 26 -10.15 1.44 10.59
CA ASP A 26 -10.54 2.50 11.53
C ASP A 26 -10.14 3.91 11.04
N GLU A 27 -9.34 4.03 9.99
CA GLU A 27 -8.93 5.32 9.44
C GLU A 27 -10.07 5.92 8.59
N PRO A 28 -10.67 7.07 9.00
CA PRO A 28 -11.94 7.55 8.45
C PRO A 28 -11.89 7.94 6.97
N ASN A 29 -10.70 8.20 6.45
CA ASN A 29 -10.49 8.67 5.08
C ASN A 29 -9.78 7.64 4.20
N ILE A 30 -9.75 6.38 4.63
CA ILE A 30 -9.15 5.28 3.88
C ILE A 30 -10.21 4.25 3.53
N ALA A 31 -10.24 3.91 2.25
CA ALA A 31 -11.02 2.80 1.74
C ALA A 31 -10.10 1.78 1.06
N LEU A 32 -10.54 0.52 1.03
CA LEU A 32 -9.90 -0.52 0.25
C LEU A 32 -10.67 -0.73 -1.06
N ILE A 33 -9.97 -0.61 -2.18
CA ILE A 33 -10.52 -0.93 -3.50
C ILE A 33 -10.35 -2.42 -3.75
N LYS A 34 -11.45 -3.10 -4.10
CA LYS A 34 -11.49 -4.53 -4.41
C LYS A 34 -12.20 -4.79 -5.73
N SER A 35 -11.87 -5.91 -6.36
CA SER A 35 -12.63 -6.38 -7.52
C SER A 35 -14.01 -6.85 -7.08
N VAL A 36 -15.04 -6.47 -7.83
CA VAL A 36 -16.43 -6.97 -7.71
C VAL A 36 -16.86 -7.72 -8.98
N GLY A 37 -15.89 -8.05 -9.84
CA GLY A 37 -16.08 -8.70 -11.13
C GLY A 37 -14.91 -8.41 -12.08
N SER A 38 -14.89 -9.09 -13.23
CA SER A 38 -13.84 -8.91 -14.24
C SER A 38 -13.77 -7.45 -14.70
N GLY A 39 -12.67 -6.76 -14.36
CA GLY A 39 -12.47 -5.33 -14.64
C GLY A 39 -13.42 -4.39 -13.88
N LYS A 40 -14.18 -4.90 -12.91
CA LYS A 40 -15.08 -4.09 -12.08
C LYS A 40 -14.50 -3.91 -10.70
N TRP A 41 -14.51 -2.68 -10.23
CA TRP A 41 -13.87 -2.28 -8.98
C TRP A 41 -14.82 -1.46 -8.13
N GLN A 42 -14.65 -1.51 -6.82
CA GLN A 42 -15.42 -0.71 -5.87
C GLN A 42 -14.57 -0.43 -4.62
N ALA A 43 -14.73 0.77 -4.04
CA ALA A 43 -14.14 1.16 -2.77
C ALA A 43 -15.03 0.74 -1.60
N PHE A 44 -14.42 0.25 -0.51
CA PHE A 44 -15.10 -0.17 0.72
C PHE A 44 -14.47 0.50 1.94
N ASN A 45 -15.29 1.11 2.80
CA ASN A 45 -14.84 1.66 4.09
C ASN A 45 -14.69 0.56 5.14
N ASP A 46 -15.56 -0.45 5.10
CA ASP A 46 -15.48 -1.62 5.97
C ASP A 46 -14.74 -2.73 5.23
N PHE A 47 -13.57 -3.09 5.73
CA PHE A 47 -12.75 -4.12 5.10
C PHE A 47 -11.80 -4.84 6.08
N SER A 48 -11.53 -6.11 5.76
CA SER A 48 -10.42 -6.86 6.35
C SER A 48 -9.37 -7.24 5.30
N ILE A 49 -8.12 -7.35 5.77
CA ILE A 49 -6.96 -7.87 5.04
C ILE A 49 -6.40 -9.03 5.87
N GLU A 50 -6.45 -10.24 5.32
CA GLU A 50 -6.19 -11.47 6.09
C GLU A 50 -5.09 -12.36 5.50
N SER A 51 -4.66 -12.07 4.27
CA SER A 51 -3.72 -12.89 3.51
C SER A 51 -2.60 -12.06 2.88
N SER A 52 -1.62 -12.74 2.30
CA SER A 52 -0.71 -12.13 1.33
C SER A 52 -1.47 -11.58 0.13
N GLY A 53 -0.97 -10.50 -0.48
CA GLY A 53 -1.59 -9.86 -1.62
C GLY A 53 -1.12 -8.42 -1.81
N ARG A 54 -1.57 -7.79 -2.90
CA ARG A 54 -1.34 -6.37 -3.19
C ARG A 54 -2.65 -5.62 -3.06
N TYR A 55 -2.76 -4.78 -2.03
CA TYR A 55 -3.98 -4.10 -1.66
C TYR A 55 -3.94 -2.63 -2.08
N CYS A 56 -4.98 -2.19 -2.80
CA CYS A 56 -5.12 -0.82 -3.28
C CYS A 56 -5.91 0.02 -2.27
N LEU A 57 -5.20 0.87 -1.52
CA LEU A 57 -5.80 1.79 -0.57
C LEU A 57 -6.06 3.14 -1.24
N TYR A 58 -7.24 3.70 -1.01
CA TYR A 58 -7.68 4.97 -1.55
C TYR A 58 -7.93 5.97 -0.43
N HIS A 59 -7.37 7.18 -0.56
CA HIS A 59 -7.64 8.27 0.34
C HIS A 59 -8.81 9.14 -0.15
N THR A 60 -9.95 9.06 0.53
CA THR A 60 -11.24 9.60 0.06
C THR A 60 -11.27 11.13 -0.07
N GLU A 61 -10.51 11.85 0.75
CA GLU A 61 -10.43 13.33 0.65
C GLU A 61 -9.51 13.84 -0.47
N CYS A 62 -8.86 12.95 -1.24
CA CYS A 62 -7.93 13.37 -2.30
C CYS A 62 -8.63 13.67 -3.63
N GLY A 63 -9.96 13.60 -3.68
CA GLY A 63 -10.74 13.83 -4.88
C GLY A 63 -10.95 12.56 -5.71
N PRO A 64 -11.60 12.69 -6.87
CA PRO A 64 -11.99 11.55 -7.69
C PRO A 64 -10.77 10.83 -8.28
N LEU A 65 -11.00 9.61 -8.75
CA LEU A 65 -9.96 8.77 -9.35
C LEU A 65 -9.99 8.87 -10.88
N PRO A 66 -8.85 8.73 -11.58
CA PRO A 66 -8.84 8.78 -13.04
C PRO A 66 -9.45 7.50 -13.63
N LEU A 67 -10.19 7.63 -14.73
CA LEU A 67 -10.67 6.52 -15.55
C LEU A 67 -9.92 6.52 -16.88
N ILE A 68 -8.83 5.76 -16.96
CA ILE A 68 -7.94 5.77 -18.12
C ILE A 68 -8.60 5.13 -19.33
N SER A 69 -8.68 5.84 -20.46
CA SER A 69 -9.25 5.30 -21.71
C SER A 69 -8.38 4.18 -22.29
N ASP A 70 -9.01 3.23 -22.99
CA ASP A 70 -8.32 2.19 -23.77
C ASP A 70 -7.81 2.71 -25.13
N SER A 71 -8.28 3.88 -25.55
CA SER A 71 -7.93 4.54 -26.80
C SER A 71 -7.03 5.74 -26.54
N MET A 72 -5.99 5.90 -27.37
CA MET A 72 -5.14 7.10 -27.35
C MET A 72 -5.82 8.34 -27.95
N LEU A 73 -6.98 8.17 -28.57
CA LEU A 73 -7.75 9.26 -29.22
C LEU A 73 -8.86 9.81 -28.33
N GLU A 74 -9.20 9.09 -27.26
CA GLU A 74 -10.23 9.49 -26.31
C GLU A 74 -9.58 10.13 -25.09
N GLU A 75 -10.26 11.09 -24.49
CA GLU A 75 -9.80 11.71 -23.24
C GLU A 75 -10.06 10.76 -22.07
N ASP A 76 -9.15 10.78 -21.08
CA ASP A 76 -9.35 10.06 -19.84
C ASP A 76 -10.58 10.61 -19.09
N GLY A 77 -11.38 9.70 -18.53
CA GLY A 77 -12.54 10.03 -17.72
C GLY A 77 -12.20 10.20 -16.25
N THR A 78 -13.24 10.34 -15.43
CA THR A 78 -13.14 10.47 -13.98
C THR A 78 -14.14 9.54 -13.29
N ILE A 79 -13.69 8.89 -12.22
CA ILE A 79 -14.50 8.06 -11.31
C ILE A 79 -14.95 8.97 -10.17
N GLU A 80 -16.12 9.57 -10.33
CA GLU A 80 -16.70 10.53 -9.37
C GLU A 80 -17.03 9.89 -8.03
N ASP A 81 -17.56 8.66 -8.06
CA ASP A 81 -17.92 7.90 -6.86
C ASP A 81 -17.33 6.48 -6.91
N PRO A 82 -16.09 6.29 -6.37
CA PRO A 82 -15.49 4.98 -6.26
C PRO A 82 -16.30 3.97 -5.43
N PHE A 83 -17.22 4.43 -4.57
CA PHE A 83 -18.04 3.56 -3.71
C PHE A 83 -19.25 2.97 -4.43
N SER A 84 -19.74 3.63 -5.49
CA SER A 84 -20.75 3.06 -6.38
C SER A 84 -20.17 1.99 -7.33
N GLY A 85 -18.85 1.91 -7.40
CA GLY A 85 -18.12 1.01 -8.27
C GLY A 85 -18.03 1.52 -9.71
N TRP A 86 -17.09 0.96 -10.47
CA TRP A 86 -16.87 1.33 -11.87
C TRP A 86 -16.37 0.14 -12.69
N GLN A 87 -16.46 0.30 -14.01
CA GLN A 87 -15.84 -0.59 -14.99
C GLN A 87 -14.56 0.07 -15.48
N GLU A 88 -13.44 -0.63 -15.35
CA GLU A 88 -12.18 -0.22 -15.95
C GLU A 88 -12.28 -0.29 -17.48
N LEU A 89 -11.77 0.73 -18.18
CA LEU A 89 -11.70 0.76 -19.64
C LEU A 89 -10.38 0.14 -20.13
N LYS A 90 -9.29 0.44 -19.43
CA LYS A 90 -7.95 -0.08 -19.74
C LYS A 90 -7.33 -0.81 -18.56
N SER A 91 -7.03 -2.09 -18.74
CA SER A 91 -6.31 -2.87 -17.72
C SER A 91 -4.80 -2.67 -17.78
N GLY A 92 -4.19 -2.69 -16.60
CA GLY A 92 -2.73 -2.74 -16.45
C GLY A 92 -2.14 -4.13 -16.77
N ALA A 93 -0.85 -4.28 -16.50
CA ALA A 93 -0.15 -5.57 -16.67
C ALA A 93 -0.67 -6.65 -15.70
N GLU A 94 -0.99 -6.25 -14.47
CA GLU A 94 -1.61 -7.10 -13.45
C GLU A 94 -3.13 -6.89 -13.50
N LYS A 95 -3.88 -7.91 -13.95
CA LYS A 95 -5.34 -7.82 -14.12
C LYS A 95 -6.12 -7.87 -12.80
N ASP A 96 -5.46 -8.29 -11.73
CA ASP A 96 -6.05 -8.46 -10.40
C ASP A 96 -5.95 -7.19 -9.54
N ILE A 97 -5.45 -6.08 -10.12
CA ILE A 97 -5.42 -4.76 -9.48
C ILE A 97 -5.99 -3.68 -10.41
N PRO A 98 -6.61 -2.62 -9.87
CA PRO A 98 -7.11 -1.52 -10.68
C PRO A 98 -5.96 -0.69 -11.27
N TRP A 99 -6.15 -0.19 -12.48
CA TRP A 99 -5.21 0.67 -13.18
C TRP A 99 -5.63 2.14 -13.16
N PHE A 100 -4.76 2.99 -12.64
CA PHE A 100 -4.96 4.45 -12.53
C PHE A 100 -3.86 5.25 -13.24
N GLY A 101 -3.18 4.64 -14.22
CA GLY A 101 -2.00 5.24 -14.85
C GLY A 101 -0.73 5.12 -14.01
N PRO A 102 0.32 5.92 -14.30
CA PRO A 102 1.66 5.76 -13.73
C PRO A 102 1.81 6.10 -12.23
N GLY A 103 0.72 6.23 -11.47
CA GLY A 103 0.71 6.44 -10.03
C GLY A 103 -0.09 7.67 -9.66
N HIS A 104 -1.32 7.46 -9.21
CA HIS A 104 -2.20 8.53 -8.75
C HIS A 104 -1.93 8.87 -7.28
N THR A 105 -1.88 10.15 -6.93
CA THR A 105 -1.45 10.60 -5.58
C THR A 105 -2.45 10.26 -4.47
N ALA A 106 -3.70 9.93 -4.82
CA ALA A 106 -4.72 9.42 -3.90
C ALA A 106 -4.60 7.90 -3.60
N ILE A 107 -3.75 7.18 -4.33
CA ILE A 107 -3.61 5.72 -4.25
C ILE A 107 -2.34 5.34 -3.50
N PHE A 108 -2.49 4.38 -2.60
CA PHE A 108 -1.43 3.80 -1.81
C PHE A 108 -1.48 2.29 -1.96
N TRP A 109 -0.33 1.64 -2.03
CA TRP A 109 -0.25 0.18 -2.13
C TRP A 109 0.22 -0.39 -0.81
N PHE A 110 -0.48 -1.41 -0.34
CA PHE A 110 -0.02 -2.25 0.76
C PHE A 110 0.26 -3.65 0.21
N ASN A 111 1.53 -3.99 0.06
CA ASN A 111 1.98 -5.31 -0.38
C ASN A 111 2.22 -6.17 0.86
N VAL A 112 1.38 -7.19 1.05
CA VAL A 112 1.48 -8.13 2.17
C VAL A 112 2.15 -9.39 1.70
N ARG A 113 3.22 -9.78 2.41
CA ARG A 113 3.90 -11.06 2.25
C ARG A 113 4.02 -11.73 3.61
N GLN A 114 3.17 -12.74 3.83
CA GLN A 114 3.21 -13.57 5.04
C GLN A 114 4.35 -14.59 4.97
N ILE A 115 4.48 -15.40 6.03
CA ILE A 115 5.49 -16.44 6.14
C ILE A 115 5.26 -17.53 5.08
N GLU A 116 6.34 -17.93 4.40
CA GLU A 116 6.39 -19.08 3.50
C GLU A 116 7.53 -20.00 3.95
N GLY A 117 7.21 -21.22 4.37
CA GLY A 117 8.18 -22.13 4.97
C GLY A 117 8.76 -21.59 6.29
N ASP A 118 10.08 -21.43 6.35
CA ASP A 118 10.80 -20.89 7.51
C ASP A 118 11.15 -19.39 7.35
N MET A 119 10.58 -18.71 6.35
CA MET A 119 10.96 -17.35 5.98
C MET A 119 9.76 -16.39 6.05
N ILE A 120 9.93 -15.27 6.78
CA ILE A 120 8.98 -14.16 6.76
C ILE A 120 9.23 -13.27 5.53
N GLY A 121 8.18 -13.09 4.73
CA GLY A 121 8.19 -12.18 3.59
C GLY A 121 8.28 -10.71 4.01
N MET A 122 8.95 -9.89 3.21
CA MET A 122 8.96 -8.45 3.42
C MET A 122 7.72 -7.82 2.77
N SER A 123 6.87 -7.23 3.61
CA SER A 123 5.74 -6.43 3.19
C SER A 123 6.18 -4.98 2.97
N SER A 124 5.35 -4.18 2.30
CA SER A 124 5.61 -2.76 2.10
C SER A 124 4.35 -1.92 2.02
N PHE A 125 4.44 -0.68 2.50
CA PHE A 125 3.58 0.38 2.02
C PHE A 125 4.32 1.20 0.96
N GLU A 126 3.62 1.58 -0.09
CA GLU A 126 4.14 2.33 -1.23
C GLU A 126 3.22 3.49 -1.58
N TRP A 127 3.84 4.61 -1.92
CA TRP A 127 3.13 5.79 -2.36
C TRP A 127 3.97 6.59 -3.36
N ILE A 128 3.31 7.02 -4.44
CA ILE A 128 3.97 7.82 -5.49
C ILE A 128 4.41 9.19 -4.96
N GLY A 129 3.69 9.75 -3.98
CA GLY A 129 4.01 11.06 -3.39
C GLY A 129 4.13 12.16 -4.45
N ASN A 130 5.15 12.99 -4.32
CA ASN A 130 5.44 14.09 -5.25
C ASN A 130 6.30 13.68 -6.45
N HIS A 131 6.46 12.38 -6.74
CA HIS A 131 7.36 11.90 -7.79
C HIS A 131 7.11 12.55 -9.15
N TYR A 132 5.84 12.73 -9.53
CA TYR A 132 5.43 13.40 -10.78
C TYR A 132 4.92 14.84 -10.58
N SER A 133 5.35 15.51 -9.51
CA SER A 133 4.85 16.85 -9.19
C SER A 133 5.15 17.92 -10.23
N SER A 134 6.13 17.70 -11.10
CA SER A 134 6.45 18.56 -12.23
C SER A 134 5.48 18.43 -13.42
N ILE A 135 4.67 17.37 -13.48
CA ILE A 135 3.75 17.07 -14.59
C ILE A 135 2.30 17.27 -14.12
N ASP A 136 1.92 16.63 -13.01
CA ASP A 136 0.51 16.57 -12.55
C ASP A 136 0.26 17.36 -11.25
N GLY A 137 1.22 18.21 -10.88
CA GLY A 137 1.15 19.00 -9.65
C GLY A 137 1.47 18.21 -8.37
N PRO A 138 1.60 18.90 -7.23
CA PRO A 138 1.99 18.27 -5.98
C PRO A 138 0.89 17.37 -5.44
N ALA A 139 1.28 16.31 -4.71
CA ALA A 139 0.33 15.47 -4.01
C ALA A 139 -0.54 16.31 -3.03
N PRO A 140 -1.83 15.95 -2.85
CA PRO A 140 -2.70 16.61 -1.90
C PRO A 140 -2.13 16.57 -0.47
N ASP A 141 -2.40 17.61 0.31
CA ASP A 141 -1.93 17.68 1.69
C ASP A 141 -2.59 16.64 2.59
N ALA A 142 -3.83 16.23 2.28
CA ALA A 142 -4.51 15.11 2.94
C ALA A 142 -3.69 13.81 2.81
N ALA A 143 -3.30 13.43 1.59
CA ALA A 143 -2.46 12.27 1.31
C ALA A 143 -1.11 12.34 2.06
N LYS A 144 -0.42 13.49 2.04
CA LYS A 144 0.85 13.68 2.77
C LYS A 144 0.68 13.49 4.28
N LYS A 145 -0.37 14.09 4.86
CA LYS A 145 -0.66 13.99 6.29
C LYS A 145 -0.98 12.56 6.69
N TRP A 146 -1.76 11.85 5.89
CA TRP A 146 -2.07 10.45 6.10
C TRP A 146 -0.82 9.57 6.02
N TRP A 147 -0.01 9.72 4.96
CA TRP A 147 1.24 8.98 4.81
C TRP A 147 2.18 9.17 6.01
N ALA A 148 2.31 10.41 6.49
CA ALA A 148 3.10 10.71 7.68
C ALA A 148 2.50 10.09 8.95
N ARG A 149 1.16 10.00 9.07
CA ARG A 149 0.47 9.34 10.19
C ARG A 149 0.70 7.83 10.16
N LEU A 150 0.55 7.18 9.01
CA LEU A 150 0.89 5.78 8.80
C LEU A 150 2.34 5.49 9.22
N GLY A 151 3.30 6.28 8.74
CA GLY A 151 4.71 6.11 9.10
C GLY A 151 4.98 6.25 10.61
N ARG A 152 4.34 7.22 11.29
CA ARG A 152 4.42 7.36 12.75
C ARG A 152 3.78 6.17 13.47
N TRP A 153 2.64 5.69 12.99
CA TRP A 153 1.96 4.54 13.57
C TRP A 153 2.81 3.28 13.44
N ILE A 154 3.32 2.96 12.24
CA ILE A 154 4.23 1.83 12.03
C ILE A 154 5.44 1.92 12.95
N LYS A 155 6.12 3.07 13.00
CA LYS A 155 7.27 3.28 13.89
C LYS A 155 6.93 3.06 15.37
N LYS A 156 5.71 3.37 15.80
CA LYS A 156 5.25 3.13 17.18
C LYS A 156 5.02 1.64 17.45
N GLN A 157 4.51 0.90 16.47
CA GLN A 157 4.16 -0.53 16.59
C GLN A 157 5.29 -1.49 16.25
N SER A 158 6.50 -1.01 15.98
CA SER A 158 7.58 -1.84 15.45
C SER A 158 8.96 -1.42 15.96
N LYS A 159 9.95 -2.25 15.67
CA LYS A 159 11.37 -1.93 15.83
C LYS A 159 12.03 -1.88 14.45
N ARG A 160 12.99 -0.98 14.26
CA ARG A 160 13.83 -1.00 13.06
C ARG A 160 14.92 -2.07 13.24
N ILE A 161 15.08 -2.91 12.24
CA ILE A 161 16.08 -3.99 12.18
C ILE A 161 16.90 -3.88 10.90
N GLN A 162 18.06 -4.55 10.87
CA GLN A 162 18.86 -4.65 9.65
C GLN A 162 18.14 -5.51 8.61
N ARG A 163 18.34 -5.21 7.33
CA ARG A 163 17.85 -6.07 6.24
C ARG A 163 18.62 -7.39 6.15
N ARG A 164 19.93 -7.36 6.42
CA ARG A 164 20.85 -8.51 6.33
C ARG A 164 21.72 -8.60 7.57
N GLY A 165 22.20 -9.80 7.88
CA GLY A 165 23.11 -10.03 9.00
C GLY A 165 22.38 -10.21 10.31
N GLU A 166 22.83 -9.50 11.35
CA GLU A 166 22.21 -9.54 12.67
C GLU A 166 20.81 -8.92 12.64
N VAL A 167 20.03 -9.11 13.70
CA VAL A 167 18.71 -8.46 13.81
C VAL A 167 18.90 -6.97 14.11
N PHE A 168 19.81 -6.64 15.01
CA PHE A 168 20.10 -5.28 15.43
C PHE A 168 21.55 -4.93 15.13
N GLY A 169 21.78 -3.76 14.56
CA GLY A 169 23.11 -3.18 14.42
C GLY A 169 23.06 -1.82 13.75
N ASP A 170 24.17 -1.41 13.16
CA ASP A 170 24.22 -0.16 12.40
C ASP A 170 23.39 -0.29 11.11
N ASN A 171 22.71 0.78 10.68
CA ASN A 171 21.88 0.82 9.47
C ASN A 171 20.56 0.02 9.52
N ASN A 172 19.88 -0.03 10.67
CA ASN A 172 18.53 -0.57 10.75
C ASN A 172 17.58 0.17 9.80
N GLU A 173 17.02 -0.49 8.79
CA GLU A 173 16.22 0.15 7.72
C GLU A 173 14.80 -0.44 7.57
N ILE A 174 14.58 -1.68 7.99
CA ILE A 174 13.28 -2.36 7.85
C ILE A 174 12.55 -2.32 9.18
N TYR A 175 11.25 -2.06 9.18
CA TYR A 175 10.44 -2.19 10.39
C TYR A 175 10.07 -3.66 10.61
N ALA A 176 10.09 -4.15 11.84
CA ALA A 176 9.53 -5.44 12.21
C ALA A 176 8.50 -5.21 13.30
N MET A 177 7.25 -5.57 13.02
CA MET A 177 6.18 -5.53 14.02
C MET A 177 6.43 -6.57 15.10
N GLU A 178 5.77 -6.43 16.24
CA GLU A 178 6.09 -7.19 17.46
C GLU A 178 6.07 -8.71 17.25
N SER A 179 5.01 -9.27 16.66
CA SER A 179 4.90 -10.72 16.46
C SER A 179 5.88 -11.24 15.39
N ALA A 180 6.09 -10.46 14.32
CA ALA A 180 7.13 -10.72 13.32
C ALA A 180 8.53 -10.72 13.94
N LEU A 181 8.84 -9.75 14.79
CA LEU A 181 10.13 -9.62 15.47
C LEU A 181 10.39 -10.81 16.41
N GLN A 182 9.37 -11.25 17.14
CA GLN A 182 9.45 -12.46 17.98
C GLN A 182 9.76 -13.70 17.13
N SER A 183 9.10 -13.84 15.99
CA SER A 183 9.36 -14.95 15.05
C SER A 183 10.80 -14.92 14.51
N ILE A 184 11.29 -13.74 14.13
CA ILE A 184 12.66 -13.52 13.65
C ILE A 184 13.68 -13.89 14.75
N ASN A 185 13.45 -13.42 15.98
CA ASN A 185 14.32 -13.76 17.12
C ASN A 185 14.27 -15.25 17.47
N GLY A 186 13.16 -15.93 17.17
CA GLY A 186 13.01 -17.38 17.28
C GLY A 186 13.68 -18.18 16.15
N GLY A 187 14.39 -17.53 15.22
CA GLY A 187 15.14 -18.18 14.15
C GLY A 187 14.44 -18.21 12.79
N CYS A 188 13.28 -17.56 12.63
CA CYS A 188 12.65 -17.42 11.32
C CYS A 188 13.53 -16.56 10.40
N LYS A 189 13.80 -17.06 9.19
CA LYS A 189 14.56 -16.34 8.17
C LYS A 189 13.79 -15.12 7.67
N ARG A 190 14.50 -14.14 7.14
CA ARG A 190 13.93 -12.88 6.62
C ARG A 190 14.14 -12.79 5.12
N ALA A 191 13.09 -12.50 4.35
CA ALA A 191 13.23 -12.17 2.94
C ALA A 191 13.96 -10.82 2.76
N PHE A 192 14.95 -10.76 1.87
CA PHE A 192 15.74 -9.52 1.65
C PHE A 192 15.06 -8.51 0.73
N ASN A 193 14.07 -8.96 -0.05
CA ASN A 193 13.32 -8.16 -1.00
C ASN A 193 11.81 -8.43 -0.87
N PRO A 194 10.97 -7.46 -1.25
CA PRO A 194 9.52 -7.61 -1.29
C PRO A 194 9.07 -8.40 -2.51
#